data_AF-A0A0S7EIP9-F1
#
_entry.id   AF-A0A0S7EIP9-F1
#
_cell.length_a   1.000
_cell.length_b   1.000
_cell.length_c   1.000
_cell.angle_alpha   90.00
_cell.angle_beta   90.00
_cell.angle_gamma   90.00
#
_symmetry.space_group_name_H-M   'P 1'
#
loop_
_entity.id
_entity.type
_entity.pdbx_description
1 polymer ?
#
loop_
_entity_poly.entity_id
_entity_poly.type
_entity_poly.pdbx_seq_one_letter_code
_entity_poly.pdbx_strand_id
1 'polypeptide(L)'
;TSSENVTALLKVLKKYEPRVNYHIVNVHGHNMTNAHEMQPNAVTWGIFPGREIVQPTVVDPVSFMYWKDEAFALWIEQWAKLYEDESPSRMIIKYVHDNYFLVNLVDNDFPLDSCLWQVIDDMFELLDATPEPLSDEAGSQ
;
A
#
# COMPACT_ATOMS: atom_id res chain seq x y z
N THR A 1 -4.22 -2.15 3.87
CA THR A 1 -3.75 -3.25 4.76
C THR A 1 -3.46 -2.70 6.15
N SER A 2 -3.41 -3.53 7.19
CA SER A 2 -3.19 -3.08 8.58
C SER A 2 -1.77 -2.55 8.81
N SER A 3 -1.55 -1.85 9.93
CA SER A 3 -0.25 -1.33 10.31
C SER A 3 0.79 -2.43 10.60
N GLU A 4 0.38 -3.60 11.11
CA GLU A 4 1.32 -4.72 11.30
C GLU A 4 1.79 -5.24 9.94
N ASN A 5 0.86 -5.42 9.00
CA ASN A 5 1.17 -5.86 7.64
C ASN A 5 2.10 -4.87 6.92
N VAL A 6 1.87 -3.56 7.04
CA VAL A 6 2.79 -2.55 6.48
C VAL A 6 4.20 -2.69 7.07
N THR A 7 4.28 -2.90 8.38
CA THR A 7 5.58 -3.05 9.07
C THR A 7 6.35 -4.26 8.57
N ALA A 8 5.67 -5.39 8.38
CA ALA A 8 6.25 -6.60 7.80
C ALA A 8 6.61 -6.38 6.32
N LEU A 9 5.71 -5.79 5.54
CA LEU A 9 5.89 -5.52 4.12
C LEU A 9 7.13 -4.65 3.86
N LEU A 10 7.34 -3.60 4.65
CA LEU A 10 8.53 -2.73 4.53
C LEU A 10 9.84 -3.47 4.81
N LYS A 11 9.84 -4.47 5.70
CA LYS A 11 11.02 -5.32 5.93
C LYS A 11 11.28 -6.23 4.74
N VAL A 12 10.22 -6.79 4.15
CA VAL A 12 10.30 -7.66 2.97
C VAL A 12 10.76 -6.88 1.74
N LEU A 13 10.18 -5.70 1.49
CA LEU A 13 10.48 -4.87 0.31
C LEU A 13 11.97 -4.52 0.17
N LYS A 14 12.72 -4.45 1.27
CA LYS A 14 14.19 -4.28 1.24
C LYS A 14 14.93 -5.36 0.44
N LYS A 15 14.38 -6.58 0.38
CA LYS A 15 14.93 -7.69 -0.43
C LYS A 15 14.67 -7.52 -1.92
N TYR A 16 13.66 -6.72 -2.28
CA TYR A 16 13.19 -6.51 -3.65
C TYR A 16 13.66 -5.17 -4.23
N GLU A 17 14.50 -4.42 -3.53
CA GLU A 17 15.16 -3.24 -4.10
C GLU A 17 16.29 -3.67 -5.05
N PRO A 18 16.43 -3.06 -6.25
CA PRO A 18 15.67 -1.92 -6.78
C PRO A 18 14.46 -2.30 -7.65
N ARG A 19 14.10 -3.58 -7.74
CA ARG A 19 13.08 -4.10 -8.67
C ARG A 19 11.67 -3.56 -8.42
N VAL A 20 11.24 -3.49 -7.15
CA VAL A 20 9.88 -3.07 -6.79
C VAL A 20 9.84 -1.62 -6.34
N ASN A 21 9.01 -0.80 -6.98
CA ASN A 21 8.62 0.50 -6.45
C ASN A 21 7.39 0.37 -5.56
N TYR A 22 7.37 1.06 -4.44
CA TYR A 22 6.24 1.06 -3.52
C TYR A 22 5.85 2.48 -3.10
N HIS A 23 4.56 2.68 -2.85
CA HIS A 23 4.01 3.90 -2.24
C HIS A 23 2.92 3.50 -1.25
N ILE A 24 3.15 3.79 0.03
CA ILE A 24 2.28 3.42 1.15
C ILE A 24 1.82 4.69 1.86
N VAL A 25 0.51 4.86 2.05
CA VAL A 25 -0.06 6.04 2.70
C VAL A 25 -1.26 5.72 3.58
N ASN A 26 -1.38 6.36 4.74
CA ASN A 26 -2.61 6.31 5.55
C ASN A 26 -3.49 7.56 5.36
N VAL A 27 -4.69 7.54 5.94
CA VAL A 27 -5.63 8.68 5.88
C VAL A 27 -5.01 9.96 6.43
N HIS A 28 -4.18 9.85 7.47
CA HIS A 28 -3.47 10.96 8.12
C HIS A 28 -2.33 11.56 7.29
N GLY A 29 -1.98 10.97 6.15
CA GLY A 29 -0.92 11.45 5.25
C GLY A 29 0.49 10.99 5.62
N HIS A 30 0.65 10.05 6.55
CA HIS A 30 1.93 9.37 6.73
C HIS A 30 2.25 8.57 5.48
N ASN A 31 3.34 8.94 4.80
CA ASN A 31 3.73 8.44 3.50
C ASN A 31 5.10 7.76 3.56
N MET A 32 5.22 6.58 2.96
CA MET A 32 6.45 5.82 2.82
C MET A 32 6.58 5.36 1.37
N THR A 33 7.66 5.78 0.69
CA THR A 33 7.88 5.48 -0.73
C THR A 33 9.36 5.38 -1.04
N ASN A 34 9.72 4.53 -2.00
CA ASN A 34 11.05 4.51 -2.62
C ASN A 34 11.06 5.15 -4.01
N ALA A 35 9.92 5.68 -4.47
CA ALA A 35 9.85 6.45 -5.71
C ALA A 35 10.56 7.79 -5.52
N HIS A 36 11.30 8.22 -6.54
CA HIS A 36 11.92 9.53 -6.51
C HIS A 36 10.82 10.61 -6.45
N GLU A 37 10.91 11.51 -5.48
CA GLU A 37 9.98 12.62 -5.38
C GLU A 37 9.99 13.39 -6.72
N MET A 38 8.79 13.56 -7.31
CA MET A 38 8.52 14.23 -8.57
C MET A 38 8.80 13.48 -9.89
N GLN A 39 9.09 12.18 -9.89
CA GLN A 39 9.21 11.41 -11.14
C GLN A 39 8.11 10.33 -11.27
N PRO A 40 7.16 10.50 -12.22
CA PRO A 40 6.20 9.46 -12.54
C PRO A 40 6.88 8.22 -13.15
N ASN A 41 6.45 7.02 -12.75
CA ASN A 41 6.87 5.77 -13.35
C ASN A 41 5.89 5.35 -14.45
N ALA A 42 6.36 5.17 -15.69
CA ALA A 42 5.51 4.71 -16.80
C ALA A 42 5.25 3.20 -16.69
N VAL A 43 3.98 2.81 -16.56
CA VAL A 43 3.58 1.41 -16.37
C VAL A 43 2.90 0.80 -17.59
N THR A 44 2.53 1.63 -18.57
CA THR A 44 2.00 1.16 -19.85
C THR A 44 2.53 2.04 -20.95
N TRP A 45 3.11 1.43 -21.98
CA TRP A 45 3.60 2.11 -23.16
C TRP A 45 3.41 1.25 -24.41
N GLY A 46 3.44 1.89 -25.58
CA GLY A 46 3.33 1.25 -26.87
C GLY A 46 4.32 1.84 -27.88
N ILE A 47 4.92 0.96 -28.68
CA ILE A 47 5.82 1.32 -29.78
C ILE A 47 5.11 1.01 -31.09
N PHE A 48 4.99 2.02 -31.97
CA PHE A 48 4.26 1.91 -33.23
C PHE A 48 5.16 2.35 -34.40
N PRO A 49 5.21 1.59 -35.53
CA PRO A 49 6.02 1.96 -36.68
C PRO A 49 5.66 3.35 -37.23
N GLY A 50 6.68 4.19 -37.44
CA GLY A 50 6.52 5.54 -37.97
C GLY A 50 5.79 6.52 -37.04
N ARG A 51 5.71 6.22 -35.74
CA ARG A 51 5.11 7.12 -34.72
C ARG A 51 6.02 7.19 -33.48
N GLU A 52 5.82 8.23 -32.69
CA GLU A 52 6.47 8.37 -31.39
C GLU A 52 5.95 7.34 -30.37
N ILE A 53 6.74 7.11 -29.32
CA ILE A 53 6.36 6.23 -28.21
C ILE A 53 5.19 6.87 -27.45
N VAL A 54 4.17 6.07 -27.13
CA VAL A 54 3.01 6.53 -26.37
C VAL A 54 3.01 5.87 -25.01
N GLN A 55 2.93 6.65 -23.94
CA GLN A 55 2.87 6.18 -22.55
C GLN A 55 1.61 6.70 -21.84
N PRO A 56 0.45 6.04 -22.03
CA PRO A 56 -0.83 6.58 -21.56
C PRO A 56 -1.04 6.48 -20.05
N THR A 57 -0.27 5.64 -19.34
CA THR A 57 -0.51 5.36 -17.92
C THR A 57 0.80 5.41 -17.13
N VAL A 58 0.77 6.20 -16.07
CA VAL A 58 1.89 6.41 -15.15
C VAL A 58 1.43 6.25 -13.71
N VAL A 59 2.35 5.86 -12.85
CA VAL A 59 2.22 5.94 -11.39
C VAL A 59 2.97 7.17 -10.92
N ASP A 60 2.24 8.18 -10.45
CA ASP A 60 2.80 9.44 -9.96
C ASP A 60 2.56 9.56 -8.44
N PRO A 61 3.63 9.71 -7.63
CA PRO A 61 3.50 9.89 -6.19
C PRO A 61 2.66 11.12 -5.80
N VAL A 62 2.70 12.20 -6.59
CA VAL A 62 1.93 13.41 -6.29
C VAL A 62 0.45 13.15 -6.51
N SER A 63 0.08 12.61 -7.67
CA SER A 63 -1.31 12.22 -7.98
C SER A 63 -1.86 11.22 -6.98
N PHE A 64 -1.05 10.27 -6.49
CA PHE A 64 -1.46 9.30 -5.48
C PHE A 64 -1.86 9.96 -4.14
N MET A 65 -1.18 11.04 -3.75
CA MET A 65 -1.52 11.79 -2.53
C MET A 65 -2.85 12.54 -2.65
N TYR A 66 -3.25 12.96 -3.84
CA TYR A 66 -4.60 13.52 -4.06
C TYR A 66 -5.65 12.41 -4.12
N TRP A 67 -5.35 11.32 -4.84
CA TRP A 67 -6.27 10.19 -4.98
C TRP A 67 -6.58 9.49 -3.65
N LYS A 68 -5.63 9.45 -2.70
CA LYS A 68 -5.84 8.82 -1.40
C LYS A 68 -7.09 9.38 -0.68
N ASP A 69 -7.32 10.68 -0.79
CA ASP A 69 -8.41 11.35 -0.05
C ASP A 69 -9.76 10.88 -0.58
N GLU A 70 -9.90 10.76 -1.90
CA GLU A 70 -11.07 10.16 -2.54
C GLU A 70 -11.21 8.68 -2.16
N ALA A 71 -10.13 7.91 -2.23
CA ALA A 71 -10.13 6.48 -1.93
C ALA A 71 -10.54 6.18 -0.47
N PHE A 72 -10.03 6.95 0.49
CA PHE A 72 -10.44 6.84 1.90
C PHE A 72 -11.89 7.31 2.09
N ALA A 73 -12.32 8.40 1.45
CA ALA A 73 -13.68 8.89 1.56
C ALA A 73 -14.72 7.85 1.14
N LEU A 74 -14.44 6.99 0.14
CA LEU A 74 -15.36 5.92 -0.30
C LEU A 74 -15.73 4.95 0.83
N TRP A 75 -14.82 4.66 1.76
CA TRP A 75 -15.12 3.79 2.91
C TRP A 75 -16.24 4.38 3.77
N ILE A 76 -16.23 5.69 3.99
CA ILE A 76 -17.23 6.36 4.82
C ILE A 76 -18.50 6.65 4.02
N GLU A 77 -18.33 7.30 2.87
CA GLU A 77 -19.41 7.90 2.10
C GLU A 77 -20.26 6.87 1.37
N GLN A 78 -19.66 5.76 0.91
CA GLN A 78 -20.39 4.72 0.18
C GLN A 78 -20.68 3.49 1.03
N TRP A 79 -19.75 3.07 1.89
CA TRP A 79 -19.92 1.82 2.63
C TRP A 79 -20.46 2.04 4.05
N ALA A 80 -19.83 2.89 4.86
CA ALA A 80 -20.23 3.10 6.25
C ALA A 80 -21.66 3.65 6.39
N LYS A 81 -22.08 4.52 5.46
CA LYS A 81 -23.43 5.12 5.42
C LYS A 81 -24.56 4.13 5.13
N LEU A 82 -24.25 2.90 4.72
CA LEU A 82 -25.26 1.83 4.58
C LEU A 82 -25.75 1.32 5.93
N TYR A 83 -25.04 1.64 7.02
CA TYR A 83 -25.31 1.17 8.36
C TYR A 83 -25.60 2.34 9.31
N GLU A 84 -26.43 2.07 10.33
CA GLU A 84 -26.74 3.04 11.39
C GLU A 84 -25.48 3.50 12.13
N ASP A 85 -25.51 4.74 12.63
CA ASP A 85 -24.34 5.44 13.21
C ASP A 85 -23.63 4.63 14.31
N GLU A 86 -24.39 3.94 15.18
CA GLU A 86 -23.85 3.16 16.31
C GLU A 86 -23.80 1.65 16.07
N SER A 87 -24.02 1.21 14.82
CA SER A 87 -23.99 -0.22 14.51
C SER A 87 -22.57 -0.79 14.60
N PRO A 88 -22.40 -2.04 15.08
CA PRO A 88 -21.11 -2.73 15.06
C PRO A 88 -20.47 -2.78 13.67
N SER A 89 -21.28 -2.93 12.62
CA SER A 89 -20.83 -2.94 11.22
C SER A 89 -20.16 -1.62 10.83
N ARG A 90 -20.75 -0.48 11.21
CA ARG A 90 -20.17 0.83 10.92
C ARG A 90 -18.87 1.07 11.68
N MET A 91 -18.80 0.61 12.93
CA MET A 91 -17.57 0.71 13.73
C MET A 91 -16.40 -0.02 13.06
N ILE A 92 -16.62 -1.19 12.49
CA ILE A 92 -15.59 -1.96 11.77
C ILE A 92 -15.10 -1.17 10.54
N ILE A 93 -16.02 -0.64 9.73
CA ILE A 93 -15.66 0.12 8.53
C ILE A 93 -14.87 1.38 8.89
N LYS A 94 -15.30 2.10 9.92
CA LYS A 94 -14.59 3.27 10.43
C LYS A 94 -13.21 2.89 10.96
N TYR A 95 -13.10 1.77 11.67
CA TYR A 95 -11.80 1.27 12.13
C TYR A 95 -10.85 1.00 10.96
N VAL A 96 -11.33 0.39 9.87
CA VAL A 96 -10.52 0.18 8.66
C VAL A 96 -10.07 1.52 8.07
N HIS A 97 -11.00 2.46 7.86
CA HIS A 97 -10.69 3.79 7.36
C HIS A 97 -9.61 4.52 8.18
N ASP A 98 -9.73 4.49 9.50
CA ASP A 98 -8.88 5.27 10.41
C ASP A 98 -7.47 4.64 10.58
N ASN A 99 -7.35 3.31 10.46
CA ASN A 99 -6.12 2.59 10.83
C ASN A 99 -5.39 1.88 9.67
N TYR A 100 -6.03 1.70 8.52
CA TYR A 100 -5.41 0.99 7.39
C TYR A 100 -4.62 1.93 6.48
N PHE A 101 -3.69 1.34 5.75
CA PHE A 101 -2.90 1.99 4.72
C PHE A 101 -3.36 1.57 3.32
N LEU A 102 -3.34 2.52 2.39
CA LEU A 102 -3.35 2.27 0.96
C LEU A 102 -1.92 1.98 0.50
N VAL A 103 -1.77 0.97 -0.34
CA VAL A 103 -0.47 0.49 -0.81
C VAL A 103 -0.55 0.33 -2.32
N ASN A 104 0.43 0.89 -3.01
CA ASN A 104 0.66 0.68 -4.44
C ASN A 104 2.05 0.05 -4.62
N LEU A 105 2.14 -1.00 -5.44
CA LEU A 105 3.38 -1.72 -5.75
C LEU A 105 3.52 -1.85 -7.26
N VAL A 106 4.73 -1.60 -7.78
CA VAL A 106 5.08 -1.74 -9.20
C VAL A 106 6.30 -2.64 -9.32
N ASP A 107 6.17 -3.75 -10.05
CA ASP A 107 7.30 -4.58 -10.47
C ASP A 107 7.83 -4.02 -11.79
N ASN A 108 9.08 -3.52 -11.79
CA ASN A 108 9.66 -2.90 -12.98
C ASN A 108 10.22 -3.91 -13.99
N ASP A 109 10.43 -5.18 -13.60
CA ASP A 109 10.97 -6.21 -14.49
C ASP A 109 9.87 -6.88 -15.32
N PHE A 110 9.18 -6.08 -16.15
CA PHE A 110 8.08 -6.53 -17.02
C PHE A 110 8.38 -7.73 -17.94
N PRO A 111 9.64 -8.05 -18.34
CA PRO A 111 9.89 -9.27 -19.13
C PRO A 111 9.85 -10.56 -18.31
N LEU A 112 9.93 -10.47 -16.97
CA LEU A 112 9.95 -11.61 -16.05
C LEU A 112 8.56 -11.87 -15.48
N ASP A 113 8.40 -13.04 -14.86
CA ASP A 113 7.22 -13.33 -14.05
C ASP A 113 7.13 -12.34 -12.89
N SER A 114 5.90 -11.93 -12.58
CA SER A 114 5.64 -10.94 -11.53
C SER A 114 6.10 -11.45 -10.17
N CYS A 115 6.95 -10.68 -9.50
CA CYS A 115 7.39 -10.99 -8.14
C CYS A 115 6.41 -10.56 -7.05
N LEU A 116 5.34 -9.82 -7.40
CA LEU A 116 4.44 -9.21 -6.42
C LEU A 116 3.72 -10.25 -5.55
N TRP A 117 3.41 -11.43 -6.09
CA TRP A 117 2.83 -12.52 -5.31
C TRP A 117 3.79 -13.01 -4.23
N GLN A 118 5.06 -13.23 -4.60
CA GLN A 118 6.10 -13.65 -3.65
C GLN A 118 6.36 -12.58 -2.59
N VAL A 119 6.29 -11.29 -2.94
CA VAL A 119 6.39 -10.19 -1.96
C VAL A 119 5.31 -10.32 -0.87
N ILE A 120 4.08 -10.67 -1.25
CA ILE A 120 2.97 -10.83 -0.31
C ILE A 120 3.14 -12.12 0.51
N ASP A 121 3.56 -13.21 -0.11
CA ASP A 121 3.82 -14.47 0.60
C ASP A 121 4.94 -14.32 1.64
N ASP A 122 6.08 -13.71 1.26
CA ASP A 122 7.18 -13.40 2.17
C ASP A 122 6.75 -12.51 3.36
N MET A 123 5.78 -11.61 3.14
CA MET A 123 5.22 -10.76 4.19
C MET A 123 4.41 -11.60 5.18
N PHE A 124 3.57 -12.52 4.70
CA PHE A 124 2.81 -13.43 5.56
C PHE A 124 3.74 -14.39 6.32
N GLU A 125 4.74 -14.97 5.65
CA GLU A 125 5.75 -15.82 6.31
C GLU A 125 6.47 -15.08 7.44
N LEU A 126 6.82 -13.80 7.24
CA LEU A 126 7.47 -12.99 8.27
C LEU A 126 6.55 -12.72 9.46
N LEU A 127 5.25 -12.51 9.23
CA LEU A 127 4.27 -12.32 10.29
C LEU A 127 4.09 -13.59 11.11
N ASP A 128 3.96 -14.74 10.44
CA ASP A 128 3.79 -16.05 11.10
C ASP A 128 5.06 -16.48 11.87
N ALA A 129 6.24 -16.07 11.40
CA ALA A 129 7.53 -16.37 12.04
C ALA A 129 7.85 -15.49 13.27
N THR A 130 7.07 -14.43 13.53
CA THR A 130 7.28 -13.55 14.68
C THR A 130 6.26 -13.85 15.78
N PRO A 131 6.53 -14.82 16.70
CA PRO A 131 5.70 -14.93 17.89
C PRO A 131 5.90 -13.67 18.73
N GLU A 132 4.81 -12.99 19.09
CA GLU A 132 4.84 -11.83 19.99
C GLU A 132 5.64 -12.17 21.27
N PRO A 133 6.74 -11.45 21.60
CA PRO A 133 7.11 -11.35 22.99
C PRO A 133 6.13 -10.35 23.62
N LEU A 134 5.17 -10.87 24.39
CA LEU A 134 4.49 -10.09 25.43
C LEU A 134 5.58 -9.51 26.34
N SER A 135 5.94 -8.24 26.13
CA SER A 135 6.63 -7.48 27.15
C SER A 135 5.61 -7.15 28.23
N ASP A 136 5.46 -8.07 29.19
CA ASP A 136 4.93 -7.75 30.51
C ASP A 136 5.91 -6.76 31.16
N GLU A 137 5.72 -5.46 30.94
CA GLU A 137 6.04 -4.48 31.98
C GLU A 137 4.98 -4.59 33.09
N ALA A 138 4.98 -5.73 33.77
CA ALA A 138 4.41 -5.84 35.11
C ALA A 138 5.48 -5.37 36.08
N GLY A 139 5.34 -4.12 36.52
CA GLY A 139 6.21 -3.54 37.53
C GLY A 139 6.37 -4.42 38.76
N SER A 140 7.59 -4.48 39.29
CA SER A 140 7.80 -4.82 40.68
C SER A 140 9.16 -4.33 41.17
N GLN A 141 9.08 -3.33 42.07
CA GLN A 141 10.01 -2.88 43.11
C GLN A 141 11.27 -2.10 42.71
#